data_AF-A0A6A6CPT0-F1
#
_entry.id   AF-A0A6A6CPT0-F1
#
_cell.length_a   1.000
_cell.length_b   1.000
_cell.length_c   1.000
_cell.angle_alpha   90.00
_cell.angle_beta   90.00
_cell.angle_gamma   90.00
#
_symmetry.space_group_name_H-M   'P 1'
#
loop_
_entity.id
_entity.type
_entity.pdbx_description
1 polymer ?
#
loop_
_entity_poly.entity_id
_entity_poly.type
_entity_poly.pdbx_seq_one_letter_code
_entity_poly.pdbx_strand_id
1 'polypeptide(L)'
;MGFLNWIVVEGIPADTNKQDVHSIIKRCLQERRGNTNMPRFPDTEKFKMGHWCLYALLATDASSGIAFFLGQHKRQEMLGHKLLDEVTITEGQYTNIESLEFHENPTLVWHVVDYSDIAVAEMIQRKRTYQGQKDDLGEMPFRDVPT
;
A
#
# COMPACT_ATOMS: atom_id res chain seq x y z
N MET A 1 9.07 -20.44 -8.37
CA MET A 1 9.61 -19.07 -8.56
C MET A 1 9.08 -18.20 -7.42
N GLY A 2 9.94 -17.42 -6.77
CA GLY A 2 9.52 -16.52 -5.70
C GLY A 2 8.98 -15.22 -6.29
N PHE A 3 7.80 -14.79 -5.84
CA PHE A 3 7.23 -13.50 -6.22
C PHE A 3 7.51 -12.47 -5.13
N LEU A 4 7.99 -11.29 -5.51
CA LEU A 4 8.09 -10.17 -4.57
C LEU A 4 6.68 -9.65 -4.29
N ASN A 5 6.24 -9.82 -3.05
CA ASN A 5 4.93 -9.35 -2.55
C ASN A 5 5.08 -8.28 -1.47
N TRP A 6 6.23 -8.20 -0.81
CA TRP A 6 6.46 -7.32 0.34
C TRP A 6 7.86 -6.72 0.32
N ILE A 7 7.98 -5.47 0.75
CA ILE A 7 9.24 -4.80 1.06
C ILE A 7 9.14 -4.30 2.50
N VAL A 8 10.07 -4.71 3.36
CA VAL A 8 10.05 -4.38 4.79
C VAL A 8 11.17 -3.37 5.08
N VAL A 9 10.81 -2.27 5.73
CA VAL A 9 11.74 -1.25 6.25
C VAL A 9 11.65 -1.30 7.77
N GLU A 10 12.65 -1.92 8.39
CA GLU A 10 12.68 -2.17 9.83
C GLU A 10 13.49 -1.12 10.59
N GLY A 11 13.15 -0.93 11.87
CA GLY A 11 14.02 -0.26 12.83
C GLY A 11 14.31 1.20 12.49
N ILE A 12 13.31 1.96 12.06
CA ILE A 12 13.46 3.37 11.69
C ILE A 12 13.86 4.18 12.94
N PRO A 13 15.11 4.66 13.04
CA PRO A 13 15.60 5.28 14.26
C PRO A 13 14.98 6.67 14.47
N ALA A 14 14.62 6.98 15.71
CA ALA A 14 14.05 8.27 16.08
C ALA A 14 15.02 9.46 15.92
N ASP A 15 16.34 9.20 15.96
CA ASP A 15 17.36 10.24 16.14
C ASP A 15 18.01 10.73 14.83
N THR A 16 17.32 10.56 13.69
CA THR A 16 17.83 11.10 12.43
C THR A 16 17.49 12.59 12.33
N ASN A 17 18.53 13.42 12.38
CA ASN A 17 18.52 14.89 12.21
C ASN A 17 18.03 15.36 10.79
N LYS A 18 17.31 14.50 10.08
CA LYS A 18 16.75 14.68 8.75
C LYS A 18 15.25 14.54 8.90
N GLN A 19 14.49 15.50 8.37
CA GLN A 19 13.02 15.62 8.45
C GLN A 19 12.24 14.28 8.61
N ASP A 20 12.23 13.81 9.86
CA ASP A 20 11.07 13.53 10.69
C ASP A 20 10.13 12.44 10.17
N VAL A 21 10.72 11.30 9.76
CA VAL A 21 9.99 10.05 9.44
C VAL A 21 9.02 9.70 10.58
N HIS A 22 9.46 9.87 11.82
CA HIS A 22 8.65 9.69 13.02
C HIS A 22 7.49 10.68 13.12
N SER A 23 7.65 11.94 12.73
CA SER A 23 6.52 12.89 12.75
C SER A 23 5.52 12.64 11.63
N ILE A 24 5.97 12.16 10.46
CA ILE A 24 5.07 11.70 9.38
C ILE A 24 4.27 10.47 9.86
N ILE A 25 4.95 9.48 10.46
CA ILE A 25 4.30 8.30 11.05
C ILE A 25 3.28 8.74 12.10
N LYS A 26 3.69 9.59 13.05
CA LYS A 26 2.80 10.12 14.09
C LYS A 26 1.58 10.81 13.50
N ARG A 27 1.75 11.65 12.48
CA ARG A 27 0.64 12.36 11.82
C ARG A 27 -0.32 11.39 11.13
N CYS A 28 0.19 10.36 10.49
CA CYS A 28 -0.63 9.32 9.86
C CYS A 28 -1.45 8.52 10.88
N LEU A 29 -0.85 8.19 12.01
CA LEU A 29 -1.54 7.52 13.09
C LEU A 29 -2.59 8.43 13.75
N GLN A 30 -2.27 9.72 13.92
CA GLN A 30 -3.19 10.71 14.50
C GLN A 30 -4.42 10.98 13.62
N GLU A 31 -4.29 10.93 12.29
CA GLU A 31 -5.46 11.06 11.41
C GLU A 31 -6.43 9.89 11.58
N ARG A 32 -5.91 8.68 11.77
CA ARG A 32 -6.74 7.48 11.98
C ARG A 32 -7.35 7.41 13.38
N ARG A 33 -6.60 7.81 14.40
CA ARG A 33 -6.95 7.58 15.81
C ARG A 33 -7.30 8.84 16.61
N GLY A 34 -7.15 10.02 16.03
CA GLY A 34 -7.27 11.30 16.74
C GLY A 34 -6.01 11.67 17.53
N ASN A 35 -6.15 12.65 18.44
CA ASN A 35 -5.02 13.24 19.17
C ASN A 35 -4.58 12.40 20.37
N THR A 36 -4.10 11.19 20.12
CA THR A 36 -3.45 10.35 21.12
C THR A 36 -1.93 10.53 21.04
N ASN A 37 -1.30 10.70 22.21
CA ASN A 37 0.14 10.51 22.34
C ASN A 37 0.49 9.10 21.85
N MET A 38 1.71 8.93 21.28
CA MET A 38 2.24 7.77 20.53
C MET A 38 1.46 6.44 20.69
N PRO A 39 1.24 5.71 19.58
CA PRO A 39 0.45 4.48 19.60
C PRO A 39 0.95 3.52 20.68
N ARG A 40 0.03 2.98 21.48
CA ARG A 40 0.28 1.67 22.09
C ARG A 40 0.19 0.65 20.95
N PHE A 41 1.32 0.03 20.62
CA PHE A 41 1.36 -1.17 19.79
C PHE A 41 0.68 -2.32 20.58
N PRO A 42 -0.18 -3.16 19.95
CA PRO A 42 0.09 -3.87 18.70
C PRO A 42 -0.91 -3.58 17.55
N ASP A 43 -1.52 -2.40 17.50
CA ASP A 43 -2.49 -2.11 16.44
C ASP A 43 -1.78 -1.75 15.11
N THR A 44 -1.78 -2.68 14.15
CA THR A 44 -1.29 -2.48 12.78
C THR A 44 -2.18 -1.47 12.03
N GLU A 45 -1.61 -0.36 11.56
CA GLU A 45 -2.35 0.61 10.73
C GLU A 45 -2.00 0.46 9.26
N LYS A 46 -3.04 0.47 8.41
CA LYS A 46 -2.89 0.25 6.97
C LYS A 46 -3.34 1.46 6.16
N PHE A 47 -2.52 1.83 5.19
CA PHE A 47 -2.82 2.89 4.23
C PHE A 47 -2.73 2.35 2.82
N LYS A 48 -3.86 2.35 2.11
CA LYS A 48 -3.99 1.90 0.71
C LYS A 48 -3.52 2.97 -0.27
N MET A 49 -3.22 2.54 -1.49
CA MET A 49 -2.97 3.42 -2.63
C MET A 49 -4.13 4.41 -2.78
N GLY A 50 -3.80 5.69 -3.00
CA GLY A 50 -4.76 6.80 -2.99
C GLY A 50 -4.82 7.57 -1.67
N HIS A 51 -4.38 6.99 -0.55
CA HIS A 51 -4.32 7.70 0.72
C HIS A 51 -3.04 8.55 0.84
N TRP A 52 -3.14 9.79 1.34
CA TRP A 52 -1.98 10.71 1.37
C TRP A 52 -0.82 10.19 2.23
N CYS A 53 -1.12 9.52 3.35
CA CYS A 53 -0.12 8.84 4.18
C CYS A 53 0.80 7.88 3.43
N LEU A 54 0.27 7.14 2.45
CA LEU A 54 1.11 6.24 1.65
C LEU A 54 2.18 7.04 0.90
N TYR A 55 1.79 8.14 0.26
CA TYR A 55 2.71 8.99 -0.48
C TYR A 55 3.68 9.74 0.43
N ALA A 56 3.22 10.21 1.59
CA ALA A 56 4.06 10.89 2.57
C ALA A 56 5.13 9.95 3.13
N LEU A 57 4.76 8.71 3.48
CA LEU A 57 5.70 7.70 3.95
C LEU A 57 6.69 7.29 2.85
N LEU A 58 6.25 7.24 1.59
CA LEU A 58 7.12 6.91 0.46
C LEU A 58 8.18 8.00 0.20
N ALA A 59 7.83 9.25 0.46
CA ALA A 59 8.71 10.40 0.31
C ALA A 59 9.76 10.52 1.43
N THR A 60 9.70 9.69 2.45
CA THR A 60 10.70 9.67 3.54
C THR A 60 12.03 9.10 3.06
N ASP A 61 13.13 9.53 3.68
CA ASP A 61 14.46 8.95 3.43
C ASP A 61 14.46 7.42 3.64
N ALA A 62 13.69 6.93 4.62
CA ALA A 62 13.56 5.50 4.94
C ALA A 62 12.95 4.67 3.80
N SER A 63 12.10 5.27 2.95
CA SER A 63 11.39 4.56 1.87
C SER A 63 11.71 5.09 0.47
N SER A 64 12.52 6.13 0.35
CA SER A 64 12.87 6.80 -0.91
C SER A 64 13.43 5.85 -1.98
N GLY A 65 14.19 4.83 -1.57
CA GLY A 65 14.76 3.82 -2.45
C GLY A 65 13.74 2.85 -3.07
N ILE A 66 12.55 2.70 -2.49
CA ILE A 66 11.56 1.71 -2.92
C ILE A 66 11.05 2.01 -4.32
N ALA A 67 10.68 3.27 -4.58
CA ALA A 67 10.19 3.68 -5.89
C ALA A 67 11.25 3.47 -6.98
N PHE A 68 12.51 3.77 -6.66
CA PHE A 68 13.63 3.57 -7.56
C PHE A 68 13.88 2.08 -7.84
N PHE A 69 13.88 1.24 -6.79
CA PHE A 69 14.01 -0.21 -6.91
C PHE A 69 12.94 -0.80 -7.84
N LEU A 70 11.66 -0.48 -7.59
CA LEU A 70 10.55 -0.95 -8.43
C LEU A 70 10.67 -0.45 -9.88
N GLY A 71 11.07 0.81 -10.07
CA GLY A 71 11.28 1.39 -11.40
C GLY A 71 12.38 0.70 -12.20
N GLN A 72 13.53 0.42 -11.58
CA GLN A 72 14.67 -0.25 -12.24
C GLN A 72 14.36 -1.68 -12.67
N HIS A 73 13.49 -2.37 -11.92
CA HIS A 73 13.26 -3.80 -12.11
C HIS A 73 11.97 -4.11 -12.89
N LYS A 74 11.29 -3.09 -13.43
CA LYS A 74 10.03 -3.22 -14.19
C LYS A 74 10.09 -4.24 -15.34
N ARG A 75 11.26 -4.47 -15.93
CA ARG A 75 11.44 -5.39 -17.08
C ARG A 75 12.02 -6.75 -16.69
N GLN A 76 12.27 -6.99 -15.40
CA GLN A 76 12.78 -8.28 -14.96
C GLN A 76 11.63 -9.27 -14.83
N GLU A 77 11.73 -10.39 -15.52
CA GLU A 77 10.69 -11.42 -15.57
C GLU A 77 10.30 -11.95 -14.18
N MET A 78 11.26 -12.06 -13.26
CA MET A 78 11.01 -12.53 -11.90
C MET A 78 10.35 -11.49 -10.98
N LEU A 79 10.47 -10.21 -11.32
CA LEU A 79 9.87 -9.12 -10.54
C LEU A 79 8.58 -8.62 -11.18
N GLY A 80 8.41 -8.66 -12.50
CA GLY A 80 7.19 -8.22 -13.17
C GLY A 80 6.91 -6.72 -13.04
N HIS A 81 5.73 -6.29 -13.47
CA HIS A 81 5.28 -4.91 -13.34
C HIS A 81 4.68 -4.69 -11.95
N LYS A 82 5.51 -4.50 -10.92
CA LYS A 82 5.03 -4.28 -9.55
C LYS A 82 4.64 -2.84 -9.28
N LEU A 83 3.58 -2.68 -8.48
CA LEU A 83 3.11 -1.42 -7.94
C LEU A 83 2.91 -1.52 -6.43
N LEU A 84 3.03 -0.39 -5.73
CA LEU A 84 2.69 -0.29 -4.32
C LEU A 84 1.16 -0.30 -4.16
N ASP A 85 0.64 -1.21 -3.35
CA ASP A 85 -0.80 -1.30 -3.04
C ASP A 85 -1.12 -0.74 -1.65
N GLU A 86 -0.34 -1.10 -0.64
CA GLU A 86 -0.52 -0.59 0.72
C GLU A 86 0.80 -0.45 1.48
N VAL A 87 0.79 0.36 2.52
CA VAL A 87 1.81 0.37 3.57
C VAL A 87 1.15 0.09 4.91
N THR A 88 1.74 -0.83 5.66
CA THR A 88 1.36 -1.14 7.03
C THR A 88 2.42 -0.59 7.99
N ILE A 89 1.99 0.17 9.00
CA ILE A 89 2.84 0.59 10.11
C ILE A 89 2.66 -0.44 11.23
N THR A 90 3.76 -1.03 11.69
CA THR A 90 3.79 -2.02 12.78
C THR A 90 4.89 -1.69 13.79
N GLU A 91 4.81 -2.30 14.97
CA GLU A 91 5.90 -2.29 15.94
C GLU A 91 7.10 -3.04 15.37
N GLY A 92 8.27 -2.38 15.31
CA GLY A 92 9.52 -3.04 15.03
C GLY A 92 10.12 -3.57 16.31
N GLN A 93 10.22 -4.90 16.43
CA GLN A 93 11.01 -5.51 17.49
C GLN A 93 12.48 -5.47 17.07
N TYR A 94 13.21 -4.45 17.50
CA TYR A 94 14.67 -4.45 17.37
C TYR A 94 15.28 -4.86 18.71
N THR A 95 15.84 -6.06 18.78
CA THR A 95 16.65 -6.48 19.92
C THR A 95 18.06 -5.92 19.72
N ASN A 96 18.39 -4.80 20.35
CA ASN A 96 19.79 -4.41 20.45
C ASN A 96 20.47 -5.39 21.43
N ILE A 97 21.37 -6.23 20.92
CA ILE A 97 22.01 -7.29 21.72
C ILE A 97 22.96 -6.69 22.78
N GLU A 98 23.41 -5.44 22.59
CA GLU A 98 24.37 -4.77 23.48
C GLU A 98 23.70 -3.89 24.54
N SER A 99 22.50 -3.39 24.28
CA SER A 99 21.69 -2.64 25.23
C SER A 99 20.34 -3.32 25.33
N LEU A 100 20.02 -3.95 26.47
CA LEU A 100 18.70 -4.52 26.82
C LEU A 100 17.53 -3.50 26.80
N GLU A 101 17.72 -2.34 26.17
CA GLU A 101 16.73 -1.31 25.89
C GLU A 101 15.92 -1.71 24.65
N PHE A 102 14.65 -2.04 24.88
CA PHE A 102 13.68 -2.18 23.81
C PHE A 102 13.35 -0.79 23.27
N HIS A 103 13.89 -0.44 22.11
CA HIS A 103 13.44 0.73 21.37
C HIS A 103 12.26 0.32 20.50
N GLU A 104 11.07 0.83 20.83
CA GLU A 104 9.85 0.73 20.02
C GLU A 104 10.01 1.55 18.73
N ASN A 105 10.82 1.06 17.80
CA ASN A 105 11.01 1.72 16.51
C ASN A 105 9.94 1.22 15.53
N PRO A 106 9.25 2.10 14.81
CA PRO A 106 8.24 1.68 13.85
C PRO A 106 8.88 0.93 12.67
N THR A 107 8.18 -0.09 12.19
CA THR A 107 8.48 -0.82 10.96
C THR A 107 7.41 -0.50 9.91
N LEU A 108 7.86 -0.26 8.68
CA LEU A 108 6.97 -0.07 7.52
C LEU A 108 7.01 -1.31 6.65
N VAL A 109 5.84 -1.90 6.42
CA VAL A 109 5.67 -3.06 5.54
C VAL A 109 4.92 -2.61 4.30
N TRP A 110 5.62 -2.54 3.18
CA TRP A 110 5.08 -2.16 1.88
C TRP A 110 4.59 -3.39 1.13
N HIS A 111 3.30 -3.43 0.82
CA HIS A 111 2.71 -4.44 -0.05
C HIS A 111 2.90 -4.03 -1.51
N VAL A 112 3.40 -4.96 -2.32
CA VAL A 112 3.50 -4.80 -3.76
C VAL A 112 2.66 -5.84 -4.48
N VAL A 113 1.98 -5.41 -5.53
CA VAL A 113 1.10 -6.24 -6.36
C VAL A 113 1.52 -6.18 -7.80
N ASP A 114 1.20 -7.22 -8.57
CA ASP A 114 1.41 -7.19 -10.02
C ASP A 114 0.35 -6.32 -10.69
N TYR A 115 0.78 -5.36 -11.50
CA TYR A 115 -0.12 -4.55 -12.31
C TYR A 115 -0.89 -5.40 -13.31
N SER A 116 -0.29 -6.50 -13.78
CA SER A 116 -0.95 -7.42 -14.71
C SER A 116 -2.21 -8.02 -14.08
N ASP A 117 -2.16 -8.34 -12.80
CA ASP A 117 -3.31 -8.88 -12.06
C ASP A 117 -4.41 -7.84 -11.86
N ILE A 118 -4.03 -6.58 -11.58
CA ILE A 118 -4.98 -5.46 -11.46
C ILE A 118 -5.68 -5.21 -12.80
N ALA A 119 -4.91 -5.11 -13.89
CA ALA A 119 -5.46 -4.86 -15.22
C ALA A 119 -6.45 -5.95 -15.64
N VAL A 120 -6.15 -7.22 -15.33
CA VAL A 120 -7.04 -8.35 -15.58
C VAL A 120 -8.30 -8.27 -14.71
N ALA A 121 -8.16 -7.96 -13.41
CA ALA A 121 -9.29 -7.79 -12.50
C ALA A 121 -10.23 -6.66 -12.96
N GLU A 122 -9.69 -5.50 -13.34
CA GLU A 122 -10.46 -4.38 -13.89
C GLU A 122 -11.15 -4.76 -15.22
N MET A 123 -10.47 -5.52 -16.08
CA MET A 123 -11.05 -6.02 -17.33
C MET A 123 -12.23 -6.96 -17.07
N ILE A 124 -12.10 -7.87 -16.11
CA ILE A 124 -13.17 -8.80 -15.71
C ILE A 124 -14.35 -8.02 -15.11
N GLN A 125 -14.07 -7.03 -14.25
CA GLN A 125 -15.11 -6.24 -13.61
C GLN A 125 -15.89 -5.40 -14.62
N ARG A 126 -15.21 -4.75 -15.57
CA ARG A 126 -15.87 -4.05 -16.68
C ARG A 126 -16.73 -5.00 -17.52
N LYS A 127 -16.23 -6.19 -17.87
CA LYS A 127 -17.02 -7.20 -18.61
C LYS A 127 -18.29 -7.59 -17.85
N ARG A 128 -18.24 -7.77 -16.53
CA ARG A 128 -19.42 -8.07 -15.70
C ARG A 128 -20.42 -6.93 -15.68
N THR A 129 -19.97 -5.68 -15.57
CA THR A 129 -20.85 -4.50 -15.64
C THR A 129 -21.55 -4.39 -17.00
N TYR A 130 -20.82 -4.60 -18.10
CA TYR A 130 -21.41 -4.62 -19.44
C TYR A 130 -22.41 -5.77 -19.64
N GLN A 131 -22.17 -6.93 -19.03
CA GLN A 131 -23.08 -8.08 -19.12
C GLN A 131 -24.37 -7.81 -18.33
N GLY A 132 -24.27 -7.34 -17.08
CA GLY A 132 -25.44 -6.98 -16.27
C GLY A 132 -26.31 -5.89 -16.91
N GLN A 133 -25.68 -4.90 -17.55
CA GLN A 133 -26.41 -3.85 -18.27
C GLN A 133 -27.09 -4.35 -19.56
N LYS A 134 -26.58 -5.41 -20.19
CA LYS A 134 -27.26 -6.08 -21.31
C LYS A 134 -28.43 -6.92 -20.84
N ASP A 135 -28.31 -7.56 -19.68
CA ASP A 135 -29.38 -8.37 -19.09
C ASP A 135 -30.55 -7.48 -18.62
N ASP A 136 -30.27 -6.27 -18.10
CA ASP A 136 -31.29 -5.25 -17.72
C ASP A 136 -31.97 -4.59 -18.93
N LEU A 137 -31.37 -4.67 -20.13
CA LEU A 137 -31.96 -4.20 -21.39
C LEU A 137 -32.62 -5.34 -22.19
N GLY A 138 -32.75 -6.53 -21.58
CA GLY A 138 -33.44 -7.68 -22.15
C GLY A 138 -34.95 -7.45 -22.28
N GLU A 139 -35.42 -7.50 -23.52
CA GLU A 139 -36.82 -7.55 -23.97
C GLU A 139 -37.65 -6.26 -23.87
N MET A 140 -37.25 -5.22 -24.61
CA MET A 140 -38.26 -4.30 -25.16
C MET A 140 -38.95 -4.98 -26.35
N PRO A 141 -40.27 -5.26 -26.30
CA PRO A 141 -40.99 -5.84 -27.43
C PRO A 141 -40.97 -4.84 -28.59
N PHE A 142 -40.46 -5.27 -29.74
CA PHE A 142 -40.59 -4.54 -31.00
C PHE A 142 -42.08 -4.31 -31.28
N ARG A 143 -42.52 -3.05 -31.17
CA ARG A 143 -43.85 -2.66 -31.66
C ARG A 143 -43.75 -2.55 -33.17
N ASP A 144 -44.49 -3.42 -33.86
CA ASP A 144 -44.70 -3.34 -35.29
C ASP A 144 -45.22 -1.96 -35.69
N VAL A 145 -44.51 -1.32 -36.61
CA VAL A 145 -44.88 -0.03 -37.19
C VAL A 145 -45.93 -0.31 -38.28
N PRO A 146 -47.17 0.22 -38.17
CA PRO A 146 -48.16 0.01 -39.21
C PRO A 146 -47.77 0.79 -40.47
N THR A 147 -47.76 0.09 -41.60
CA THR A 147 -47.60 0.59 -42.97
C THR A 147 -48.77 1.46 -43.42
#